data_AF-A0A0Q4JBL7-F1
#
_entry.id   AF-A0A0Q4JBL7-F1
#
_cell.length_a   1.000
_cell.length_b   1.000
_cell.length_c   1.000
_cell.angle_alpha   90.00
_cell.angle_beta   90.00
_cell.angle_gamma   90.00
#
_symmetry.space_group_name_H-M   'P 1'
#
loop_
_entity.id
_entity.type
_entity.pdbx_description
1 polymer ?
#
loop_
_entity_poly.entity_id
_entity_poly.type
_entity_poly.pdbx_seq_one_letter_code
_entity_poly.pdbx_strand_id
1 'polypeptide(L)'
;MEDGAAPRADLAPRDWLEIGLQLLKNGGLRALKLRGLAQALGASTGSFYHHFKDFDGYHAALAGYFVEAHIDPLIVTLSASELPPVERIRAFADHVRDHDMAQLALAMRAWAKSDARVAAAIREHDDTVMAFLVEQLVAHGFAPAEAGIRSYALLAIGLSQVHAAEGIERSVVREGLLTLLCER
;
A
#
# COMPACT_ATOMS: atom_id res chain seq x y z
N MET A 1 42.37 -10.80 -15.55
CA MET A 1 40.96 -11.15 -15.30
C MET A 1 40.26 -9.86 -14.97
N GLU A 2 39.69 -9.23 -16.00
CA GLU A 2 38.88 -8.02 -15.87
C GLU A 2 37.51 -8.45 -15.35
N ASP A 3 37.14 -7.95 -14.17
CA ASP A 3 35.78 -8.04 -13.65
C ASP A 3 34.98 -6.89 -14.29
N GLY A 4 34.31 -7.22 -15.40
CA GLY A 4 33.44 -6.32 -16.13
C GLY A 4 32.16 -6.04 -15.34
N ALA A 5 32.25 -5.17 -14.35
CA ALA A 5 31.08 -4.56 -13.75
C ALA A 5 30.35 -3.78 -14.85
N ALA A 6 29.14 -4.23 -15.20
CA ALA A 6 28.24 -3.51 -16.09
C ALA A 6 28.12 -2.04 -15.63
N PRO A 7 28.02 -1.06 -16.55
CA PRO A 7 27.82 0.33 -16.17
C PRO A 7 26.57 0.42 -15.29
N ARG A 8 26.72 0.87 -14.03
CA ARG A 8 25.59 1.11 -13.12
C ARG A 8 24.63 2.03 -13.87
N ALA A 9 23.43 1.53 -14.18
CA ALA A 9 22.36 2.38 -14.69
C ALA A 9 22.20 3.55 -13.72
N ASP A 10 22.10 4.77 -14.26
CA ASP A 10 21.89 5.97 -13.45
C ASP A 10 20.57 5.79 -12.71
N LEU A 11 20.61 5.81 -11.38
CA LEU A 11 19.43 5.56 -10.55
C LEU A 11 18.43 6.69 -10.79
N ALA A 12 17.18 6.36 -11.05
CA ALA A 12 16.11 7.36 -11.13
C ALA A 12 15.66 7.75 -9.70
N PRO A 13 15.08 8.95 -9.51
CA PRO A 13 14.44 9.31 -8.24
C PRO A 13 13.43 8.25 -7.76
N ARG A 14 12.75 7.60 -8.72
CA ARG A 14 11.78 6.53 -8.46
C ARG A 14 12.39 5.32 -7.75
N ASP A 15 13.61 4.90 -8.10
CA ASP A 15 14.27 3.74 -7.48
C ASP A 15 14.48 3.96 -5.98
N TRP A 16 14.82 5.19 -5.59
CA TRP A 16 14.95 5.61 -4.19
C TRP A 16 13.63 5.61 -3.43
N LEU A 17 12.53 5.93 -4.10
CA LEU A 17 11.20 5.95 -3.49
C LEU A 17 10.67 4.52 -3.32
N GLU A 18 10.82 3.67 -4.34
CA GLU A 18 10.43 2.26 -4.30
C GLU A 18 11.15 1.50 -3.19
N ILE A 19 12.48 1.61 -3.11
CA ILE A 19 13.23 0.95 -2.05
C ILE A 19 12.89 1.54 -0.68
N GLY A 20 12.54 2.83 -0.62
CA GLY A 20 12.07 3.50 0.59
C GLY A 20 10.81 2.89 1.16
N LEU A 21 9.80 2.66 0.31
CA LEU A 21 8.56 2.00 0.71
C LEU A 21 8.82 0.56 1.15
N GLN A 22 9.75 -0.17 0.50
CA GLN A 22 10.12 -1.52 0.95
C GLN A 22 10.80 -1.53 2.32
N LEU A 23 11.76 -0.62 2.56
CA LEU A 23 12.39 -0.49 3.88
C LEU A 23 11.37 -0.09 4.96
N LEU A 24 10.45 0.81 4.63
CA LEU A 24 9.37 1.23 5.52
C LEU A 24 8.42 0.07 5.85
N LYS A 25 8.00 -0.71 4.84
CA LYS A 25 7.16 -1.90 5.02
C LYS A 25 7.81 -2.89 6.01
N ASN A 26 9.10 -3.16 5.83
CA ASN A 26 9.79 -4.21 6.56
C ASN A 26 10.26 -3.79 7.97
N GLY A 27 10.60 -2.51 8.18
CA GLY A 27 11.21 -2.05 9.44
C GLY A 27 10.61 -0.78 10.03
N GLY A 28 9.52 -0.27 9.45
CA GLY A 28 8.89 0.98 9.84
C GLY A 28 9.80 2.19 9.66
N LEU A 29 9.40 3.33 10.22
CA LEU A 29 10.11 4.61 10.04
C LEU A 29 11.59 4.55 10.48
N ARG A 30 11.93 3.67 11.43
CA ARG A 30 13.32 3.53 11.91
C ARG A 30 14.27 2.91 10.89
N ALA A 31 13.75 2.14 9.93
CA ALA A 31 14.54 1.56 8.84
C ALA A 31 14.77 2.54 7.69
N LEU A 32 13.93 3.57 7.58
CA LEU A 32 14.02 4.60 6.55
C LEU A 32 15.16 5.58 6.88
N LYS A 33 16.38 5.23 6.48
CA LYS A 33 17.58 6.04 6.68
C LYS A 33 18.41 6.07 5.40
N LEU A 34 19.03 7.21 5.11
CA LEU A 34 19.87 7.41 3.92
C LEU A 34 20.91 6.31 3.69
N ARG A 35 21.63 5.89 4.74
CA ARG A 35 22.62 4.79 4.64
C ARG A 35 21.96 3.47 4.25
N GLY A 36 20.77 3.17 4.78
CA GLY A 36 20.02 1.96 4.46
C GLY A 36 19.54 1.97 3.01
N LEU A 37 19.02 3.12 2.53
CA LEU A 37 18.62 3.30 1.13
C LEU A 37 19.80 3.09 0.18
N ALA A 38 20.91 3.78 0.44
CA ALA A 38 22.11 3.69 -0.40
C ALA A 38 22.67 2.26 -0.43
N GLN A 39 22.71 1.58 0.72
CA GLN A 39 23.12 0.18 0.79
C GLN A 39 22.20 -0.74 -0.02
N ALA A 40 20.88 -0.56 0.12
CA ALA A 40 19.89 -1.39 -0.58
C ALA A 40 19.94 -1.23 -2.10
N LEU A 41 20.30 -0.04 -2.60
CA LEU A 41 20.47 0.25 -4.03
C LEU A 41 21.89 0.01 -4.54
N GLY A 42 22.83 -0.39 -3.68
CA GLY A 42 24.25 -0.48 -4.05
C GLY A 42 24.83 0.86 -4.53
N ALA A 43 24.32 1.97 -3.99
CA ALA A 43 24.61 3.35 -4.37
C ALA A 43 25.44 4.07 -3.30
N SER A 44 25.96 5.26 -3.64
CA SER A 44 26.59 6.14 -2.64
C SER A 44 25.55 7.05 -1.99
N THR A 45 25.84 7.56 -0.79
CA THR A 45 24.99 8.62 -0.22
C THR A 45 25.10 9.93 -1.02
N GLY A 46 26.17 10.12 -1.78
CA GLY A 46 26.35 11.28 -2.66
C GLY A 46 25.36 11.28 -3.83
N SER A 47 25.10 10.12 -4.43
CA SER A 47 24.18 10.02 -5.58
C SER A 47 22.74 10.32 -5.22
N PHE A 48 22.32 10.07 -3.97
CA PHE A 48 21.02 10.49 -3.46
C PHE A 48 20.78 12.01 -3.64
N TYR A 49 21.81 12.83 -3.39
CA TYR A 49 21.68 14.28 -3.42
C TYR A 49 21.58 14.88 -4.83
N HIS A 50 21.77 14.07 -5.89
CA HIS A 50 21.42 14.48 -7.25
C HIS A 50 19.90 14.47 -7.49
N HIS A 51 19.14 13.70 -6.70
CA HIS A 51 17.70 13.54 -6.84
C HIS A 51 16.92 14.28 -5.75
N PHE A 52 17.42 14.29 -4.51
CA PHE A 52 16.73 14.89 -3.37
C PHE A 52 17.65 15.87 -2.66
N LYS A 53 17.16 17.09 -2.43
CA LYS A 53 17.92 18.15 -1.75
C LYS A 53 18.38 17.73 -0.35
N ASP A 54 17.48 17.09 0.39
CA ASP A 54 17.72 16.60 1.74
C ASP A 54 16.75 15.46 2.06
N PHE A 55 16.88 14.90 3.27
CA PHE A 55 16.07 13.76 3.68
C PHE A 55 14.61 14.15 3.98
N ASP A 56 14.34 15.42 4.30
CA ASP A 56 12.97 15.89 4.49
C ASP A 56 12.23 16.04 3.15
N GLY A 57 12.90 16.56 2.13
CA GLY A 57 12.40 16.59 0.76
C GLY A 57 12.14 15.19 0.21
N TYR A 58 13.00 14.22 0.54
CA TYR A 58 12.75 12.82 0.23
C TYR A 58 11.54 12.24 0.96
N HIS A 59 11.36 12.54 2.25
CA HIS A 59 10.15 12.14 2.98
C HIS A 59 8.87 12.70 2.36
N ALA A 60 8.88 13.97 1.93
CA ALA A 60 7.76 14.56 1.21
C ALA A 60 7.46 13.81 -0.10
N ALA A 61 8.50 13.53 -0.89
CA ALA A 61 8.37 12.78 -2.14
C ALA A 61 7.88 11.34 -1.90
N LEU A 62 8.38 10.67 -0.85
CA LEU A 62 7.98 9.30 -0.50
C LEU A 62 6.51 9.22 -0.07
N ALA A 63 6.04 10.22 0.67
CA ALA A 63 4.63 10.31 1.06
C ALA A 63 3.72 10.45 -0.17
N GLY A 64 4.08 11.28 -1.15
CA GLY A 64 3.34 11.39 -2.41
C GLY A 64 3.39 10.10 -3.25
N TYR A 65 4.59 9.51 -3.36
CA TYR A 65 4.81 8.29 -4.13
C TYR A 65 4.00 7.09 -3.63
N PHE A 66 3.73 7.01 -2.32
CA PHE A 66 2.88 5.95 -1.77
C PHE A 66 1.51 5.87 -2.44
N VAL A 67 0.85 7.01 -2.67
CA VAL A 67 -0.47 7.07 -3.30
C VAL A 67 -0.36 6.70 -4.78
N GLU A 68 0.55 7.35 -5.51
CA GLU A 68 0.75 7.15 -6.96
C GLU A 68 1.08 5.69 -7.32
N ALA A 69 1.90 5.03 -6.51
CA ALA A 69 2.47 3.73 -6.88
C ALA A 69 1.55 2.53 -6.59
N HIS A 70 0.62 2.63 -5.63
CA HIS A 70 -0.04 1.44 -5.07
C HIS A 70 -1.55 1.39 -5.24
N ILE A 71 -2.23 2.53 -5.40
CA ILE A 71 -3.70 2.55 -5.34
C ILE A 71 -4.27 2.71 -6.74
N ASP A 72 -3.85 3.75 -7.44
CA ASP A 72 -4.45 4.13 -8.72
C ASP A 72 -4.31 3.02 -9.78
N PRO A 73 -3.15 2.37 -9.98
CA PRO A 73 -3.03 1.38 -11.04
C PRO A 73 -3.91 0.14 -10.81
N LEU A 74 -4.00 -0.33 -9.56
CA LEU A 74 -4.78 -1.52 -9.21
C LEU A 74 -6.28 -1.25 -9.37
N ILE A 75 -6.77 -0.16 -8.77
CA ILE A 75 -8.18 0.20 -8.83
C ILE A 75 -8.60 0.48 -10.27
N VAL A 76 -7.80 1.23 -11.05
CA VAL A 76 -8.08 1.46 -12.47
C VAL A 76 -8.17 0.14 -13.24
N THR A 77 -7.23 -0.79 -13.01
CA THR A 77 -7.23 -2.09 -13.67
C THR A 77 -8.46 -2.92 -13.32
N LEU A 78 -8.84 -2.97 -12.04
CA LEU A 78 -9.99 -3.75 -11.58
C LEU A 78 -11.31 -3.14 -12.04
N SER A 79 -11.46 -1.81 -11.98
CA SER A 79 -12.64 -1.11 -12.45
C SER A 79 -12.86 -1.27 -13.96
N ALA A 80 -11.79 -1.40 -14.74
CA ALA A 80 -11.84 -1.68 -16.18
C ALA A 80 -12.01 -3.17 -16.54
N SER A 81 -11.98 -4.08 -15.56
CA SER A 81 -12.11 -5.52 -15.81
C SER A 81 -13.57 -5.95 -16.03
N GLU A 82 -13.80 -7.07 -16.71
CA GLU A 82 -15.13 -7.67 -16.89
C GLU A 82 -15.59 -8.51 -15.66
N LEU A 83 -14.85 -8.46 -14.55
CA LEU A 83 -15.20 -9.19 -13.34
C LEU A 83 -16.50 -8.64 -12.71
N PRO A 84 -17.37 -9.51 -12.15
CA PRO A 84 -18.47 -9.06 -11.32
C PRO A 84 -18.00 -8.20 -10.13
N PRO A 85 -18.84 -7.31 -9.59
CA PRO A 85 -18.41 -6.36 -8.56
C PRO A 85 -17.76 -7.00 -7.32
N VAL A 86 -18.33 -8.09 -6.80
CA VAL A 86 -17.77 -8.82 -5.65
C VAL A 86 -16.43 -9.48 -5.98
N GLU A 87 -16.27 -10.01 -7.20
CA GLU A 87 -15.00 -10.60 -7.65
C GLU A 87 -13.90 -9.54 -7.79
N ARG A 88 -14.24 -8.29 -8.14
CA ARG A 88 -13.27 -7.18 -8.11
C ARG A 88 -12.81 -6.87 -6.69
N ILE A 89 -13.70 -6.91 -5.69
CA ILE A 89 -13.32 -6.74 -4.28
C ILE A 89 -12.43 -7.91 -3.82
N ARG A 90 -12.76 -9.15 -4.18
CA ARG A 90 -11.93 -10.34 -3.88
C ARG A 90 -10.54 -10.21 -4.51
N ALA A 91 -10.45 -9.84 -5.78
CA ALA A 91 -9.19 -9.63 -6.49
C ALA A 91 -8.36 -8.49 -5.87
N PHE A 92 -9.01 -7.40 -5.42
CA PHE A 92 -8.35 -6.33 -4.68
C PHE A 92 -7.76 -6.85 -3.35
N ALA A 93 -8.54 -7.59 -2.56
CA ALA A 93 -8.11 -8.16 -1.30
C ALA A 93 -6.94 -9.15 -1.46
N ASP A 94 -6.98 -9.96 -2.52
CA ASP A 94 -5.91 -10.88 -2.88
C ASP A 94 -4.62 -10.14 -3.26
N HIS A 95 -4.71 -9.08 -4.07
CA HIS A 95 -3.55 -8.27 -4.41
C HIS A 95 -2.92 -7.61 -3.18
N VAL A 96 -3.76 -7.05 -2.29
CA VAL A 96 -3.31 -6.45 -1.02
C VAL A 96 -2.55 -7.46 -0.16
N ARG A 97 -3.04 -8.70 -0.10
CA ARG A 97 -2.38 -9.80 0.61
C ARG A 97 -1.07 -10.20 -0.05
N ASP A 98 -1.08 -10.47 -1.35
CA ASP A 98 0.06 -11.07 -2.06
C ASP A 98 1.28 -10.15 -2.12
N HIS A 99 1.08 -8.84 -1.92
CA HIS A 99 2.16 -7.85 -1.89
C HIS A 99 2.43 -7.26 -0.48
N ASP A 100 1.78 -7.77 0.56
CA ASP A 100 1.84 -7.27 1.94
C ASP A 100 1.50 -5.78 2.07
N MET A 101 0.53 -5.30 1.28
CA MET A 101 0.17 -3.87 1.24
C MET A 101 -0.41 -3.39 2.57
N ALA A 102 -1.11 -4.26 3.31
CA ALA A 102 -1.59 -3.96 4.65
C ALA A 102 -0.43 -3.59 5.61
N GLN A 103 0.71 -4.27 5.50
CA GLN A 103 1.88 -3.97 6.33
C GLN A 103 2.47 -2.59 5.99
N LEU A 104 2.56 -2.26 4.70
CA LEU A 104 3.01 -0.92 4.28
C LEU A 104 2.05 0.16 4.77
N ALA A 105 0.74 -0.06 4.61
CA ALA A 105 -0.29 0.88 5.03
C ALA A 105 -0.30 1.09 6.56
N LEU A 106 0.03 0.06 7.36
CA LEU A 106 0.22 0.16 8.80
C LEU A 106 1.50 0.95 9.17
N ALA A 107 2.61 0.72 8.45
CA ALA A 107 3.84 1.47 8.66
C ALA A 107 3.67 2.96 8.33
N MET A 108 2.97 3.26 7.24
CA MET A 108 2.57 4.63 6.85
C MET A 108 1.69 5.28 7.91
N ARG A 109 0.68 4.56 8.46
CA ARG A 109 -0.15 5.07 9.58
C ARG A 109 0.64 5.33 10.85
N ALA A 110 1.64 4.51 11.16
CA ALA A 110 2.52 4.75 12.29
C ALA A 110 3.36 6.02 12.09
N TRP A 111 3.87 6.24 10.87
CA TRP A 111 4.62 7.44 10.51
C TRP A 111 3.74 8.71 10.47
N ALA A 112 2.50 8.59 10.00
CA ALA A 112 1.51 9.67 9.95
C ALA A 112 1.24 10.35 11.31
N LYS A 113 1.51 9.66 12.43
CA LYS A 113 1.39 10.24 13.77
C LYS A 113 2.33 11.42 14.02
N SER A 114 3.43 11.51 13.29
CA SER A 114 4.45 12.55 13.44
C SER A 114 4.68 13.40 12.19
N ASP A 115 4.05 13.08 11.05
CA ASP A 115 4.23 13.80 9.79
C ASP A 115 2.88 14.05 9.09
N ALA A 116 2.52 15.33 8.97
CA ALA A 116 1.24 15.75 8.40
C ALA A 116 1.09 15.43 6.91
N ARG A 117 2.20 15.35 6.16
CA ARG A 117 2.19 15.01 4.73
C ARG A 117 1.80 13.54 4.55
N VAL A 118 2.37 12.69 5.38
CA VAL A 118 2.07 11.25 5.42
C VAL A 118 0.64 11.00 5.89
N ALA A 119 0.18 11.79 6.87
CA ALA A 119 -1.22 11.74 7.29
C ALA A 119 -2.19 12.14 6.16
N ALA A 120 -1.81 13.08 5.30
CA ALA A 120 -2.60 13.44 4.11
C ALA A 120 -2.60 12.29 3.09
N ALA A 121 -1.45 11.70 2.79
CA ALA A 121 -1.33 10.56 1.88
C ALA A 121 -2.15 9.34 2.35
N ILE A 122 -2.20 9.06 3.67
CA ILE A 122 -3.06 8.01 4.21
C ILE A 122 -4.55 8.32 4.05
N ARG A 123 -4.96 9.58 4.24
CA ARG A 123 -6.36 9.98 4.03
C ARG A 123 -6.77 9.80 2.58
N GLU A 124 -5.93 10.28 1.66
CA GLU A 124 -6.15 10.09 0.22
C GLU A 124 -6.22 8.60 -0.15
N HIS A 125 -5.34 7.77 0.42
CA HIS A 125 -5.41 6.32 0.25
C HIS A 125 -6.76 5.75 0.68
N ASP A 126 -7.19 6.09 1.90
CA ASP A 126 -8.42 5.56 2.48
C ASP A 126 -9.65 6.03 1.71
N ASP A 127 -9.68 7.29 1.29
CA ASP A 127 -10.77 7.85 0.48
C ASP A 127 -10.90 7.13 -0.87
N THR A 128 -9.77 6.88 -1.56
CA THR A 128 -9.77 6.18 -2.85
C THR A 128 -10.20 4.71 -2.71
N VAL A 129 -9.69 3.98 -1.71
CA VAL A 129 -10.09 2.58 -1.46
C VAL A 129 -11.55 2.50 -1.04
N MET A 130 -12.01 3.40 -0.16
CA MET A 130 -13.42 3.46 0.25
C MET A 130 -14.35 3.72 -0.93
N ALA A 131 -14.00 4.68 -1.79
CA ALA A 131 -14.79 4.99 -2.99
C ALA A 131 -14.94 3.75 -3.89
N PHE A 132 -13.84 3.06 -4.18
CA PHE A 132 -13.86 1.83 -4.97
C PHE A 132 -14.75 0.75 -4.34
N LEU A 133 -14.57 0.44 -3.05
CA LEU A 133 -15.34 -0.61 -2.38
C LEU A 133 -16.84 -0.27 -2.32
N VAL A 134 -17.19 1.00 -2.04
CA VAL A 134 -18.58 1.45 -2.03
C VAL A 134 -19.22 1.31 -3.41
N GLU A 135 -18.50 1.73 -4.46
CA GLU A 135 -18.98 1.59 -5.84
C GLU A 135 -19.28 0.13 -6.18
N GLN A 136 -18.37 -0.79 -5.86
CA GLN A 136 -18.57 -2.20 -6.17
C GLN A 136 -19.73 -2.81 -5.37
N LEU A 137 -19.91 -2.46 -4.10
CA LEU A 137 -21.02 -2.98 -3.30
C LEU A 137 -22.37 -2.39 -3.72
N VAL A 138 -22.42 -1.11 -4.12
CA VAL A 138 -23.63 -0.52 -4.72
C VAL A 138 -23.96 -1.20 -6.05
N ALA A 139 -22.96 -1.44 -6.91
CA ALA A 139 -23.15 -2.15 -8.17
C ALA A 139 -23.61 -3.61 -7.96
N HIS A 140 -23.24 -4.23 -6.83
CA HIS A 140 -23.74 -5.55 -6.43
C HIS A 140 -25.20 -5.52 -5.92
N GLY A 141 -25.74 -4.35 -5.58
CA GLY A 141 -27.14 -4.16 -5.20
C GLY A 141 -27.38 -3.87 -3.71
N PHE A 142 -26.35 -3.47 -2.95
CA PHE A 142 -26.53 -2.90 -1.61
C PHE A 142 -26.99 -1.44 -1.69
N ALA A 143 -27.77 -1.00 -0.70
CA ALA A 143 -28.10 0.41 -0.56
C ALA A 143 -26.84 1.23 -0.23
N PRO A 144 -26.72 2.50 -0.67
CA PRO A 144 -25.49 3.30 -0.47
C PRO A 144 -25.00 3.38 0.98
N ALA A 145 -25.91 3.53 1.94
CA ALA A 145 -25.57 3.57 3.36
C ALA A 145 -25.01 2.23 3.86
N GLU A 146 -25.58 1.11 3.42
CA GLU A 146 -25.12 -0.23 3.79
C GLU A 146 -23.77 -0.56 3.12
N ALA A 147 -23.62 -0.21 1.84
CA ALA A 147 -22.35 -0.33 1.13
C ALA A 147 -21.24 0.46 1.85
N GLY A 148 -21.52 1.69 2.31
CA GLY A 148 -20.58 2.48 3.11
C GLY A 148 -20.09 1.78 4.38
N ILE A 149 -21.01 1.19 5.15
CA ILE A 149 -20.68 0.46 6.39
C ILE A 149 -19.85 -0.79 6.08
N ARG A 150 -20.25 -1.56 5.07
CA ARG A 150 -19.55 -2.78 4.64
C ARG A 150 -18.14 -2.48 4.10
N SER A 151 -17.97 -1.43 3.29
CA SER A 151 -16.67 -0.96 2.81
C SER A 151 -15.75 -0.54 3.96
N TYR A 152 -16.28 0.21 4.92
CA TYR A 152 -15.52 0.60 6.11
C TYR A 152 -15.06 -0.63 6.89
N ALA A 153 -15.95 -1.61 7.10
CA ALA A 153 -15.62 -2.85 7.77
C ALA A 153 -14.52 -3.63 7.03
N LEU A 154 -14.63 -3.78 5.70
CA LEU A 154 -13.62 -4.45 4.86
C LEU A 154 -12.23 -3.82 5.03
N LEU A 155 -12.14 -2.48 4.91
CA LEU A 155 -10.88 -1.76 5.07
C LEU A 155 -10.33 -1.87 6.50
N ALA A 156 -11.17 -1.66 7.51
CA ALA A 156 -10.76 -1.74 8.92
C ALA A 156 -10.27 -3.14 9.31
N ILE A 157 -10.95 -4.19 8.86
CA ILE A 157 -10.58 -5.59 9.08
C ILE A 157 -9.27 -5.91 8.36
N GLY A 158 -9.12 -5.49 7.10
CA GLY A 158 -7.90 -5.69 6.31
C GLY A 158 -6.66 -5.04 6.93
N LEU A 159 -6.86 -4.01 7.75
CA LEU A 159 -5.80 -3.34 8.51
C LEU A 159 -5.68 -3.83 9.96
N SER A 160 -6.55 -4.74 10.40
CA SER A 160 -6.54 -5.22 11.78
C SER A 160 -5.34 -6.14 12.04
N GLN A 161 -4.75 -6.03 13.23
CA GLN A 161 -3.69 -6.93 13.71
C GLN A 161 -4.23 -7.90 14.77
N VAL A 162 -5.52 -8.21 14.70
CA VAL A 162 -6.19 -9.10 15.65
C VAL A 162 -5.91 -10.55 15.29
N HIS A 163 -5.53 -11.36 16.28
CA HIS A 163 -5.31 -12.79 16.09
C HIS A 163 -6.66 -13.52 16.06
N ALA A 164 -6.81 -14.44 15.11
CA ALA A 164 -7.94 -15.37 15.10
C ALA A 164 -7.87 -16.28 16.35
N ALA A 165 -9.03 -16.78 16.78
CA ALA A 165 -9.10 -17.78 17.84
C ALA A 165 -8.28 -19.03 17.45
N GLU A 166 -7.76 -19.74 18.46
CA GLU A 166 -7.02 -20.98 18.24
C GLU A 166 -7.83 -21.97 17.38
N GLY A 167 -7.17 -22.56 16.38
CA GLY A 167 -7.77 -23.52 15.46
C GLY A 167 -8.47 -22.92 14.24
N ILE A 168 -8.56 -21.60 14.10
CA ILE A 168 -9.11 -20.96 12.90
C ILE A 168 -7.99 -20.36 12.05
N GLU A 169 -7.82 -20.84 10.82
CA GLU A 169 -6.85 -20.27 9.88
C GLU A 169 -7.23 -18.87 9.42
N ARG A 170 -6.24 -17.98 9.26
CA ARG A 170 -6.44 -16.60 8.79
C ARG A 170 -7.09 -16.53 7.40
N SER A 171 -6.77 -17.46 6.51
CA SER A 171 -7.39 -17.61 5.19
C SER A 171 -8.89 -17.84 5.31
N VAL A 172 -9.32 -18.74 6.20
CA VAL A 172 -10.73 -19.06 6.46
C VAL A 172 -11.47 -17.86 7.04
N VAL A 173 -10.87 -17.14 7.99
CA VAL A 173 -11.45 -15.90 8.54
C VAL A 173 -11.65 -14.87 7.44
N ARG A 174 -10.63 -14.65 6.59
CA ARG A 174 -10.70 -13.67 5.50
C ARG A 174 -11.82 -14.00 4.52
N GLU A 175 -11.88 -15.25 4.03
CA GLU A 175 -12.93 -15.67 3.10
C GLU A 175 -14.32 -15.57 3.73
N GLY A 176 -14.47 -16.00 4.99
CA GLY A 176 -15.73 -15.86 5.72
C GLY A 176 -16.16 -14.40 5.86
N LEU A 177 -15.24 -13.47 6.15
CA LEU A 177 -15.53 -12.05 6.24
C LEU A 177 -15.86 -11.44 4.88
N LEU A 178 -15.16 -11.82 3.80
CA LEU A 178 -15.50 -11.39 2.44
C LEU A 178 -16.90 -11.85 2.05
N THR A 179 -17.25 -13.11 2.28
CA THR A 179 -18.61 -13.61 2.04
C THR A 179 -19.63 -12.85 2.88
N LEU A 180 -19.43 -12.71 4.20
CA LEU A 180 -20.37 -11.99 5.07
C LEU A 180 -20.57 -10.51 4.68
N LEU A 181 -19.50 -9.85 4.22
CA LEU A 181 -19.52 -8.42 3.93
C LEU A 181 -19.91 -8.11 2.49
N CYS A 182 -19.71 -9.03 1.55
CA CYS A 182 -19.94 -8.78 0.13
C CYS A 182 -21.13 -9.53 -0.47
N GLU A 183 -21.61 -10.61 0.17
CA GLU A 183 -22.74 -11.40 -0.34
C GLU A 183 -24.03 -11.08 0.42
N ARG A 184 -25.18 -11.36 -0.21
CA ARG A 184 -26.53 -11.11 0.31
C ARG A 184 -27.20 -12.37 0.83
#